data_AF-A0A815SE38-F1
#
_entry.id   AF-A0A815SE38-F1
#
_cell.length_a   1.000
_cell.length_b   1.000
_cell.length_c   1.000
_cell.angle_alpha   90.00
_cell.angle_beta   90.00
_cell.angle_gamma   90.00
#
_symmetry.space_group_name_H-M   'P 1'
#
loop_
_entity.id
_entity.type
_entity.pdbx_description
1 polymer ?
#
loop_
_entity_poly.entity_id
_entity_poly.type
_entity_poly.pdbx_seq_one_letter_code
_entity_poly.pdbx_strand_id
1 'polypeptide(L)'
;MSLVYAAQQITIYVGFFFVMIGIVGNGINILVFLKTRTYRTTSCTFYFVISSIVNIAFIITNITSRIVSSGFGIDVTRTLVLWCKARQYFVITFSSITFTCSCLATIDQFFVTSENAYLRNLSKMKRAHRITLIMISIWCVHGIPCFIFYNISPVTKTCMSMNTFYAIYIIIHLLAVLSAIPVLIMIVFGYLTYRNIQLTQILAL
;
A
#
# COMPACT_ATOMS: atom_id res chain seq x y z
N MET A 1 -20.85 16.66 25.21
CA MET A 1 -20.06 16.60 23.96
C MET A 1 -20.46 15.31 23.24
N SER A 2 -21.00 15.38 22.02
CA SER A 2 -21.47 14.17 21.33
C SER A 2 -20.29 13.36 20.78
N LEU A 3 -20.41 12.03 20.80
CA LEU A 3 -19.41 11.11 20.22
C LEU A 3 -19.09 11.45 18.76
N VAL A 4 -20.12 11.90 18.02
CA VAL A 4 -20.02 12.33 16.62
C VAL A 4 -19.13 13.56 16.47
N TYR A 5 -19.26 14.55 17.35
CA TYR A 5 -18.43 15.75 17.33
C TYR A 5 -16.96 15.41 17.62
N ALA A 6 -16.70 14.53 18.60
CA ALA A 6 -15.34 14.07 18.88
C ALA A 6 -14.72 13.32 17.68
N ALA A 7 -15.46 12.40 17.05
CA ALA A 7 -15.01 11.68 15.86
C ALA A 7 -14.71 12.60 14.67
N GLN A 8 -15.51 13.65 14.48
CA GLN A 8 -15.30 14.67 13.47
C GLN A 8 -13.98 15.44 13.71
N GLN A 9 -13.77 15.95 14.93
CA GLN A 9 -12.55 16.68 15.27
C GLN A 9 -11.30 15.80 15.13
N ILE A 10 -11.37 14.54 15.56
CA ILE A 10 -10.29 13.57 15.38
C ILE A 10 -9.99 13.39 13.89
N THR A 11 -11.02 13.18 13.06
CA THR A 11 -10.83 12.97 11.62
C THR A 11 -10.16 14.16 10.94
N ILE A 12 -10.49 15.39 11.36
CA ILE A 12 -9.86 16.61 10.85
C ILE A 12 -8.41 16.69 11.30
N TYR A 13 -8.13 16.78 12.60
CA TYR A 13 -6.78 17.06 13.10
C TYR A 13 -5.81 15.91 12.82
N VAL A 14 -6.23 14.67 13.10
CA VAL A 14 -5.39 13.49 12.85
C VAL A 14 -5.27 13.24 11.35
N GLY A 15 -6.33 13.47 10.58
CA GLY A 15 -6.29 13.35 9.12
C GLY A 15 -5.29 14.32 8.49
N PHE A 16 -5.36 15.61 8.82
CA PHE A 16 -4.41 16.60 8.32
C PHE A 16 -2.97 16.27 8.71
N PHE A 17 -2.76 15.87 9.96
CA PHE A 17 -1.46 15.42 10.43
C PHE A 17 -0.89 14.26 9.60
N PHE A 18 -1.70 13.23 9.32
CA PHE A 18 -1.30 12.10 8.47
C PHE A 18 -1.03 12.50 7.03
N VAL A 19 -1.80 13.43 6.47
CA VAL A 19 -1.55 13.96 5.11
C VAL A 19 -0.18 14.65 5.06
N MET A 20 0.11 15.54 6.02
CA MET A 20 1.37 16.28 6.05
C MET A 20 2.57 15.35 6.23
N ILE A 21 2.55 14.49 7.25
CA ILE A 21 3.65 13.55 7.50
C ILE A 21 3.78 12.56 6.35
N GLY A 22 2.67 12.06 5.82
CA GLY A 22 2.69 11.08 4.76
C GLY A 22 3.25 11.63 3.45
N ILE A 23 2.88 12.85 3.06
CA ILE A 23 3.43 13.51 1.86
C ILE A 23 4.91 13.82 2.06
N VAL A 24 5.27 14.45 3.18
CA VAL A 24 6.67 14.85 3.45
C VAL A 24 7.56 13.62 3.59
N GLY A 25 7.16 12.62 4.38
CA GLY A 25 7.94 11.41 4.61
C GLY A 25 8.16 10.58 3.35
N ASN A 26 7.10 10.33 2.56
CA ASN A 26 7.25 9.62 1.29
C ASN A 26 8.03 10.46 0.25
N GLY A 27 7.88 11.79 0.27
CA GLY A 27 8.68 12.70 -0.55
C GLY A 27 10.18 12.60 -0.24
N ILE A 28 10.55 12.62 1.05
CA ILE A 28 11.94 12.43 1.49
C ILE A 28 12.47 11.06 1.06
N ASN A 29 11.69 9.98 1.22
CA ASN A 29 12.10 8.64 0.78
C ASN A 29 12.44 8.62 -0.72
N ILE A 30 11.57 9.19 -1.55
CA ILE A 30 11.79 9.28 -3.00
C ILE A 30 13.08 10.07 -3.28
N LEU A 31 13.26 11.23 -2.65
CA LEU A 31 14.45 12.06 -2.85
C LEU A 31 15.74 11.33 -2.45
N VAL A 32 15.77 10.70 -1.28
CA VAL A 32 16.96 9.98 -0.77
C VAL A 32 17.31 8.79 -1.67
N PHE A 33 16.32 7.96 -2.02
CA PHE A 33 16.57 6.77 -2.83
C PHE A 33 16.93 7.09 -4.29
N LEU A 34 16.41 8.18 -4.86
CA LEU A 34 16.75 8.61 -6.21
C LEU A 34 18.03 9.43 -6.31
N LYS A 35 18.45 10.12 -5.24
CA LYS A 35 19.66 10.96 -5.26
C LYS A 35 20.92 10.17 -4.94
N THR A 36 20.86 9.22 -4.01
CA THR A 36 22.04 8.47 -3.56
C THR A 36 22.38 7.33 -4.52
N ARG A 37 23.53 7.42 -5.20
CA ARG A 37 23.98 6.44 -6.22
C ARG A 37 23.95 4.99 -5.73
N THR A 38 24.40 4.75 -4.50
CA THR A 38 24.43 3.42 -3.87
C THR A 38 23.04 2.80 -3.72
N TYR A 39 22.03 3.63 -3.44
CA TYR A 39 20.66 3.16 -3.27
C TYR A 39 19.97 2.91 -4.61
N ARG A 40 20.26 3.69 -5.66
CA ARG A 40 19.63 3.52 -6.98
C ARG A 40 19.92 2.18 -7.66
N THR A 41 20.98 1.49 -7.24
CA THR A 41 21.41 0.23 -7.84
C THR A 41 20.81 -1.01 -7.19
N THR A 42 20.12 -0.87 -6.05
CA THR A 42 19.54 -2.01 -5.34
C THR A 42 18.07 -2.19 -5.69
N SER A 43 17.63 -3.45 -5.79
CA SER A 43 16.25 -3.80 -6.14
C SER A 43 15.28 -3.48 -5.00
N CYS A 44 15.71 -3.66 -3.75
CA CYS A 44 14.96 -3.33 -2.54
C CYS A 44 14.49 -1.85 -2.50
N THR A 45 15.41 -0.90 -2.74
CA THR A 45 15.10 0.54 -2.71
C THR A 45 14.14 0.92 -3.84
N PHE A 46 14.23 0.25 -4.99
CA PHE A 46 13.29 0.44 -6.09
C PHE A 46 11.86 0.09 -5.67
N TYR A 47 11.65 -1.02 -4.97
CA TYR A 47 10.32 -1.34 -4.43
C TYR A 47 9.84 -0.29 -3.44
N PHE A 48 10.71 0.26 -2.59
CA PHE A 48 10.35 1.35 -1.68
C PHE A 48 10.01 2.65 -2.39
N VAL A 49 10.72 3.01 -3.47
CA VAL A 49 10.39 4.20 -4.28
C VAL A 49 8.99 4.06 -4.88
N ILE A 50 8.68 2.91 -5.47
CA ILE A 50 7.35 2.64 -6.04
C ILE A 50 6.28 2.68 -4.94
N SER A 51 6.52 2.04 -3.80
CA SER A 51 5.65 2.09 -2.64
C SER A 51 5.41 3.53 -2.16
N SER A 52 6.44 4.37 -2.09
CA SER A 52 6.31 5.77 -1.68
C SER A 52 5.51 6.62 -2.67
N ILE A 53 5.69 6.43 -3.98
CA ILE A 53 4.90 7.12 -5.01
C ILE A 53 3.42 6.73 -4.87
N VAL A 54 3.14 5.44 -4.72
CA VAL A 54 1.77 4.92 -4.61
C VAL A 54 1.14 5.33 -3.28
N ASN A 55 1.90 5.39 -2.19
CA ASN A 55 1.42 5.90 -0.90
C ASN A 55 1.01 7.37 -0.96
N ILE A 56 1.76 8.22 -1.66
CA ILE A 56 1.36 9.62 -1.88
C ILE A 56 0.02 9.68 -2.61
N ALA A 57 -0.13 8.92 -3.69
CA ALA A 57 -1.39 8.84 -4.44
C ALA A 57 -2.56 8.32 -3.55
N PHE A 58 -2.32 7.28 -2.74
CA PHE A 58 -3.31 6.76 -1.79
C PHE A 58 -3.73 7.80 -0.74
N ILE A 59 -2.78 8.53 -0.16
CA ILE A 59 -3.07 9.56 0.85
C ILE A 59 -3.91 10.68 0.23
N ILE A 60 -3.52 11.17 -0.94
CA ILE A 60 -4.23 12.24 -1.65
C ILE A 60 -5.66 11.81 -1.98
N THR A 61 -5.86 10.60 -2.49
CA THR A 61 -7.19 10.12 -2.89
C THR A 61 -8.08 9.73 -1.71
N ASN A 62 -7.55 9.02 -0.71
CA ASN A 62 -8.37 8.39 0.33
C ASN A 62 -8.50 9.26 1.58
N ILE A 63 -7.38 9.71 2.16
CA ILE A 63 -7.40 10.46 3.42
C ILE A 63 -8.05 11.83 3.19
N THR A 64 -7.70 12.53 2.12
CA THR A 64 -8.33 13.80 1.76
C THR A 64 -9.84 13.65 1.55
N SER A 65 -10.27 12.61 0.82
CA SER A 65 -11.71 12.32 0.65
C SER A 65 -12.42 12.09 1.98
N ARG A 66 -11.76 11.44 2.95
CA ARG A 66 -12.32 11.16 4.27
C ARG A 66 -12.39 12.41 5.15
N ILE A 67 -11.39 13.30 5.07
CA ILE A 67 -11.41 14.59 5.75
C ILE A 67 -12.58 15.43 5.22
N VAL A 68 -12.75 15.51 3.90
CA VAL A 68 -13.84 16.29 3.28
C VAL A 68 -15.21 15.72 3.64
N SER A 69 -15.38 14.38 3.58
CA SER A 69 -16.67 13.76 3.88
C SER A 69 -17.03 13.75 5.36
N SER A 70 -16.12 13.29 6.23
CA SER A 70 -16.40 13.07 7.65
C SER A 70 -16.06 14.29 8.50
N GLY A 71 -15.10 15.11 8.07
CA GLY A 71 -14.70 16.34 8.76
C GLY A 71 -15.58 17.54 8.41
N PHE A 72 -15.96 17.69 7.14
CA PHE A 72 -16.73 18.86 6.66
C PHE A 72 -18.16 18.53 6.22
N GLY A 73 -18.57 17.26 6.26
CA GLY A 73 -19.92 16.83 5.88
C GLY A 73 -20.18 16.81 4.36
N ILE A 74 -19.15 17.05 3.53
CA ILE A 74 -19.26 17.10 2.07
C ILE A 74 -18.90 15.72 1.51
N ASP A 75 -19.89 14.85 1.33
CA ASP A 75 -19.64 13.50 0.85
C ASP A 75 -19.94 13.34 -0.66
N VAL A 76 -18.93 13.66 -1.49
CA VAL A 76 -18.99 13.49 -2.96
C VAL A 76 -19.24 12.03 -3.36
N THR A 77 -18.93 11.06 -2.50
CA THR A 77 -19.19 9.64 -2.80
C THR A 77 -20.67 9.28 -2.72
N ARG A 78 -21.52 10.15 -2.15
CA ARG A 78 -22.98 9.99 -2.10
C ARG A 78 -23.71 10.67 -3.25
N THR A 79 -23.02 11.52 -4.01
CA THR A 79 -23.60 12.28 -5.11
C THR A 79 -23.10 11.80 -6.47
N LEU A 80 -21.81 11.50 -6.59
CA LEU A 80 -21.19 11.11 -7.85
C LEU A 80 -20.82 9.62 -7.87
N VAL A 81 -21.59 8.83 -8.63
CA VAL A 81 -21.37 7.37 -8.79
C VAL A 81 -19.95 7.08 -9.28
N LEU A 82 -19.43 7.90 -10.20
CA LEU A 82 -18.07 7.75 -10.72
C LEU A 82 -17.03 7.87 -9.60
N TRP A 83 -17.17 8.84 -8.69
CA TRP A 83 -16.26 9.02 -7.57
C TRP A 83 -16.41 7.92 -6.52
N CYS A 84 -17.63 7.46 -6.24
CA CYS A 84 -17.87 6.29 -5.39
C CYS A 84 -17.07 5.08 -5.88
N LYS A 85 -17.16 4.75 -7.17
CA LYS A 85 -16.45 3.62 -7.78
C LYS A 85 -14.93 3.84 -7.83
N ALA A 86 -14.50 5.00 -8.31
CA ALA A 86 -13.09 5.33 -8.46
C ALA A 86 -12.35 5.34 -7.12
N ARG A 87 -12.97 5.87 -6.06
CA ARG A 87 -12.38 5.87 -4.72
C ARG A 87 -12.12 4.44 -4.24
N GLN A 88 -13.08 3.53 -4.38
CA GLN A 88 -12.92 2.13 -3.94
C GLN A 88 -11.86 1.40 -4.76
N TYR A 89 -11.81 1.66 -6.07
CA TYR A 89 -10.74 1.18 -6.94
C TYR A 89 -9.36 1.62 -6.44
N PHE A 90 -9.16 2.91 -6.17
CA PHE A 90 -7.87 3.43 -5.70
C PHE A 90 -7.49 2.87 -4.33
N VAL A 91 -8.46 2.74 -3.42
CA VAL A 91 -8.20 2.17 -2.09
C VAL A 91 -7.65 0.75 -2.20
N ILE A 92 -8.35 -0.13 -2.91
CA ILE A 92 -7.95 -1.54 -3.05
C ILE A 92 -6.64 -1.66 -3.84
N THR A 93 -6.51 -0.93 -4.94
CA THR A 93 -5.36 -1.07 -5.86
C THR A 93 -4.08 -0.54 -5.21
N PHE A 94 -4.12 0.69 -4.70
CA PHE A 94 -2.92 1.32 -4.15
C PHE A 94 -2.46 0.66 -2.85
N SER A 95 -3.38 0.26 -1.95
CA SER A 95 -2.98 -0.46 -0.75
C SER A 95 -2.31 -1.79 -1.09
N SER A 96 -2.87 -2.55 -2.04
CA SER A 96 -2.32 -3.86 -2.44
C SER A 96 -0.93 -3.71 -3.07
N ILE A 97 -0.72 -2.68 -3.89
CA ILE A 97 0.59 -2.36 -4.47
C ILE A 97 1.59 -2.03 -3.35
N THR A 98 1.24 -1.12 -2.43
CA THR A 98 2.12 -0.74 -1.30
C THR A 98 2.55 -1.95 -0.49
N PHE A 99 1.62 -2.79 -0.03
CA PHE A 99 1.94 -3.95 0.80
C PHE A 99 2.76 -4.98 0.02
N THR A 100 2.44 -5.21 -1.25
CA THR A 100 3.21 -6.15 -2.06
C THR A 100 4.63 -5.65 -2.32
N CYS A 101 4.83 -4.34 -2.56
CA CYS A 101 6.16 -3.74 -2.64
C CYS A 101 6.95 -3.93 -1.34
N SER A 102 6.32 -3.75 -0.17
CA SER A 102 6.97 -4.00 1.12
C SER A 102 7.39 -5.47 1.29
N CYS A 103 6.52 -6.41 0.93
CA CYS A 103 6.86 -7.84 0.91
C CYS A 103 8.04 -8.11 -0.02
N LEU A 104 7.99 -7.63 -1.26
CA LEU A 104 9.06 -7.81 -2.24
C LEU A 104 10.38 -7.19 -1.77
N ALA A 105 10.34 -6.04 -1.10
CA ALA A 105 11.51 -5.41 -0.51
C ALA A 105 12.14 -6.29 0.58
N THR A 106 11.34 -6.90 1.47
CA THR A 106 11.85 -7.81 2.51
C THR A 106 12.39 -9.13 1.95
N ILE A 107 11.72 -9.69 0.93
CA ILE A 107 12.20 -10.89 0.22
C ILE A 107 13.52 -10.60 -0.50
N ASP A 108 13.63 -9.42 -1.14
CA ASP A 108 14.84 -9.00 -1.83
C ASP A 108 16.02 -8.85 -0.85
N GLN A 109 15.80 -8.29 0.34
CA GLN A 109 16.83 -8.23 1.39
C GLN A 109 17.32 -9.62 1.81
N PHE A 110 16.41 -10.59 1.93
CA PHE A 110 16.80 -11.98 2.18
C PHE A 110 17.65 -12.56 1.03
N PHE A 111 17.26 -12.32 -0.22
CA PHE A 111 18.03 -12.79 -1.38
C PHE A 111 19.43 -12.18 -1.44
N VAL A 112 19.57 -10.88 -1.17
CA VAL A 112 20.87 -10.19 -1.16
C VAL A 112 21.79 -10.73 -0.06
N THR A 113 21.24 -11.00 1.12
CA THR A 113 22.00 -11.47 2.28
C THR A 113 22.28 -12.98 2.26
N SER A 114 21.72 -13.72 1.30
CA SER A 114 21.95 -15.16 1.20
C SER A 114 23.35 -15.48 0.66
N GLU A 115 23.99 -16.47 1.28
CA GLU A 115 25.25 -17.06 0.79
C GLU A 115 25.07 -17.72 -0.58
N ASN A 116 23.88 -18.27 -0.84
CA ASN A 116 23.57 -18.94 -2.09
C ASN A 116 23.56 -17.97 -3.28
N ALA A 117 24.54 -18.13 -4.18
CA ALA A 117 24.69 -17.31 -5.37
C ALA A 117 23.46 -17.33 -6.30
N TYR A 118 22.72 -18.43 -6.34
CA TYR A 118 21.47 -18.50 -7.11
C TYR A 118 20.40 -17.56 -6.54
N LEU A 119 20.23 -17.55 -5.22
CA LEU A 119 19.26 -16.67 -4.55
C LEU A 119 19.67 -15.20 -4.72
N ARG A 120 20.95 -14.87 -4.52
CA ARG A 120 21.47 -13.51 -4.73
C ARG A 120 21.26 -13.02 -6.18
N ASN A 121 21.35 -13.91 -7.15
CA ASN A 121 21.08 -13.62 -8.55
C ASN A 121 19.58 -13.31 -8.84
N LEU A 122 18.65 -13.66 -7.94
CA LEU A 122 17.24 -13.27 -8.03
C LEU A 122 17.04 -11.76 -7.80
N SER A 123 17.87 -11.12 -6.96
CA SER A 123 17.81 -9.68 -6.60
C SER A 123 18.32 -8.72 -7.70
N LYS A 124 18.31 -9.15 -8.97
CA LYS A 124 18.76 -8.29 -10.07
C LYS A 124 17.73 -7.21 -10.40
N MET A 125 18.21 -5.98 -10.58
CA MET A 125 17.36 -4.81 -10.88
C MET A 125 16.45 -5.00 -12.12
N LYS A 126 16.94 -5.70 -13.16
CA LYS A 126 16.12 -6.04 -14.35
C LYS A 126 14.92 -6.92 -14.00
N ARG A 127 15.06 -7.84 -13.03
CA ARG A 127 13.96 -8.68 -12.55
C ARG A 127 13.01 -7.88 -11.69
N ALA A 128 13.52 -7.00 -10.84
CA ALA A 128 12.69 -6.11 -10.02
C ALA A 128 11.73 -5.26 -10.87
N HIS A 129 12.22 -4.65 -11.95
CA HIS A 129 11.35 -3.91 -12.88
C HIS A 129 10.24 -4.78 -13.49
N ARG A 130 10.57 -5.99 -13.95
CA ARG A 130 9.58 -6.91 -14.54
C ARG A 130 8.54 -7.35 -13.51
N ILE A 131 8.98 -7.74 -12.31
CA ILE A 131 8.09 -8.18 -11.23
C ILE A 131 7.15 -7.04 -10.82
N THR A 132 7.69 -5.83 -10.61
CA THR A 132 6.87 -4.66 -10.27
C THR A 132 5.84 -4.34 -11.36
N LEU A 133 6.22 -4.38 -12.64
CA LEU A 133 5.27 -4.12 -13.74
C LEU A 133 4.14 -5.15 -13.77
N ILE A 134 4.48 -6.45 -13.65
CA ILE A 134 3.49 -7.54 -13.61
C ILE A 134 2.57 -7.36 -12.41
N MET A 135 3.14 -7.11 -11.23
CA MET A 135 2.38 -6.93 -9.99
C MET A 135 1.45 -5.72 -10.05
N ILE A 136 1.90 -4.56 -10.52
CA ILE A 136 1.03 -3.38 -10.71
C ILE A 136 -0.11 -3.72 -11.66
N SER A 137 0.17 -4.40 -12.77
CA SER A 137 -0.86 -4.80 -13.74
C SER A 137 -1.91 -5.72 -13.12
N ILE A 138 -1.47 -6.73 -12.34
CA ILE A 138 -2.36 -7.63 -11.60
C ILE A 138 -3.27 -6.85 -10.65
N TRP A 139 -2.71 -5.93 -9.85
CA TRP A 139 -3.51 -5.15 -8.90
C TRP A 139 -4.47 -4.17 -9.56
N CYS A 140 -4.07 -3.56 -10.68
CA CYS A 140 -4.98 -2.72 -11.48
C CYS A 140 -6.16 -3.54 -12.03
N VAL A 141 -5.90 -4.75 -12.55
CA VAL A 141 -6.97 -5.65 -13.03
C VAL A 141 -7.85 -6.12 -11.87
N HIS A 142 -7.25 -6.48 -10.74
CA HIS A 142 -7.94 -6.89 -9.53
C HIS A 142 -8.87 -5.80 -8.97
N GLY A 143 -8.55 -4.52 -9.18
CA GLY A 143 -9.41 -3.40 -8.80
C GLY A 143 -10.65 -3.21 -9.69
N ILE A 144 -10.68 -3.73 -10.93
CA ILE A 144 -11.77 -3.51 -11.90
C ILE A 144 -13.17 -3.86 -11.35
N PRO A 145 -13.38 -4.97 -10.62
CA PRO A 145 -14.67 -5.30 -10.00
C PRO A 145 -15.26 -4.17 -9.15
N CYS A 146 -14.45 -3.25 -8.61
CA CYS A 146 -14.94 -2.07 -7.90
C CYS A 146 -15.88 -1.21 -8.78
N PHE A 147 -15.55 -1.07 -10.07
CA PHE A 147 -16.36 -0.30 -11.01
C PHE A 147 -17.68 -1.00 -11.39
N ILE A 148 -17.75 -2.31 -11.19
CA ILE A 148 -18.92 -3.13 -11.53
C ILE A 148 -19.88 -3.18 -10.34
N PHE A 149 -19.36 -3.53 -9.16
CA PHE A 149 -20.19 -3.90 -8.01
C PHE A 149 -20.48 -2.77 -7.03
N TYR A 150 -19.69 -1.68 -6.99
CA TYR A 150 -20.03 -0.54 -6.13
C TYR A 150 -21.05 0.38 -6.79
N ASN A 151 -22.01 0.84 -6.01
CA ASN A 151 -22.93 1.89 -6.44
C ASN A 151 -23.45 2.67 -5.23
N ILE A 152 -24.17 3.77 -5.49
CA ILE A 152 -24.86 4.53 -4.46
C ILE A 152 -26.17 3.81 -4.15
N SER A 153 -26.33 3.37 -2.90
CA SER A 153 -27.55 2.71 -2.44
C SER A 153 -28.75 3.65 -2.54
N PRO A 154 -29.88 3.22 -3.15
CA PRO A 154 -31.07 4.05 -3.23
C PRO A 154 -31.69 4.30 -1.85
N VAL A 155 -31.48 3.36 -0.91
CA VAL A 155 -32.06 3.37 0.45
C VAL A 155 -31.20 4.20 1.40
N THR A 156 -29.92 3.86 1.54
CA THR A 156 -29.03 4.51 2.53
C THR A 156 -28.33 5.75 1.97
N LYS A 157 -28.40 5.98 0.65
CA LYS A 157 -27.65 7.03 -0.07
C LYS A 157 -26.14 6.97 0.19
N THR A 158 -25.60 5.79 0.51
CA THR A 158 -24.18 5.56 0.74
C THR A 158 -23.56 4.74 -0.38
N CYS A 159 -22.27 4.96 -0.61
CA CYS A 159 -21.47 4.17 -1.55
C CYS A 159 -21.17 2.78 -0.93
N MET A 160 -21.73 1.72 -1.49
CA MET A 160 -21.56 0.35 -0.99
C MET A 160 -21.53 -0.68 -2.12
N SER A 161 -21.02 -1.89 -1.83
CA SER A 161 -21.10 -3.01 -2.76
C SER A 161 -22.55 -3.49 -2.86
N MET A 162 -23.08 -3.56 -4.07
CA MET A 162 -24.42 -4.09 -4.36
C MET A 162 -24.44 -5.61 -4.46
N ASN A 163 -23.27 -6.25 -4.52
CA ASN A 163 -23.14 -7.70 -4.57
C ASN A 163 -22.62 -8.22 -3.21
N THR A 164 -23.39 -9.11 -2.58
CA THR A 164 -23.08 -9.68 -1.26
C THR A 164 -21.81 -10.53 -1.27
N PHE A 165 -21.59 -11.35 -2.30
CA PHE A 165 -20.38 -12.16 -2.41
C PHE A 165 -19.13 -11.29 -2.56
N TYR A 166 -19.22 -10.23 -3.36
CA TYR A 166 -18.13 -9.28 -3.51
C TYR A 166 -17.87 -8.49 -2.22
N ALA A 167 -18.91 -8.15 -1.46
CA ALA A 167 -18.75 -7.50 -0.16
C ALA A 167 -17.98 -8.40 0.84
N ILE A 168 -18.31 -9.69 0.90
CA ILE A 168 -17.58 -10.68 1.71
C ILE A 168 -16.14 -10.80 1.22
N TYR A 169 -15.93 -10.87 -0.09
CA TYR A 169 -14.60 -10.94 -0.69
C TYR A 169 -13.71 -9.78 -0.28
N ILE A 170 -14.21 -8.54 -0.27
CA ILE A 170 -13.44 -7.35 0.12
C ILE A 170 -12.99 -7.43 1.59
N ILE A 171 -13.84 -7.96 2.47
CA ILE A 171 -13.49 -8.16 3.89
C ILE A 171 -12.36 -9.20 4.00
N ILE A 172 -12.46 -10.31 3.26
CA ILE A 172 -11.41 -11.33 3.21
C ILE A 172 -10.11 -10.75 2.64
N HIS A 173 -10.19 -9.97 1.55
CA HIS A 173 -9.05 -9.30 0.94
C HIS A 173 -8.35 -8.37 1.94
N LEU A 174 -9.12 -7.57 2.69
CA LEU A 174 -8.58 -6.69 3.72
C LEU A 174 -7.85 -7.49 4.81
N LEU A 175 -8.49 -8.51 5.39
CA LEU A 175 -7.94 -9.25 6.53
C LEU A 175 -6.78 -10.17 6.14
N ALA A 176 -6.91 -10.88 5.02
CA ALA A 176 -5.90 -11.84 4.58
C ALA A 176 -4.80 -11.15 3.77
N VAL A 177 -5.16 -10.48 2.68
CA VAL A 177 -4.20 -10.02 1.67
C VAL A 177 -3.52 -8.71 2.05
N LEU A 178 -4.20 -7.81 2.77
CA LEU A 178 -3.61 -6.54 3.20
C LEU A 178 -3.00 -6.60 4.61
N SER A 179 -3.40 -7.55 5.46
CA SER A 179 -2.82 -7.68 6.81
C SER A 179 -2.08 -8.99 7.06
N ALA A 180 -2.76 -10.15 7.11
CA ALA A 180 -2.16 -11.37 7.62
C ALA A 180 -0.99 -11.85 6.74
N ILE A 181 -1.19 -11.96 5.42
CA ILE A 181 -0.19 -12.48 4.48
C ILE A 181 1.04 -11.56 4.44
N PRO A 182 0.91 -10.23 4.24
CA PRO A 182 2.08 -9.35 4.22
C PRO A 182 2.89 -9.38 5.52
N VAL A 183 2.21 -9.37 6.68
CA VAL A 183 2.87 -9.42 7.98
C VAL A 183 3.64 -10.72 8.16
N LEU A 184 3.04 -11.86 7.83
CA LEU A 184 3.72 -13.16 7.89
C LEU A 184 4.95 -13.21 6.98
N ILE A 185 4.83 -12.73 5.74
CA ILE A 185 5.96 -12.64 4.80
C ILE A 185 7.07 -11.77 5.38
N MET A 186 6.75 -10.55 5.82
CA MET A 186 7.75 -9.61 6.36
C MET A 186 8.43 -10.16 7.62
N ILE A 187 7.70 -10.85 8.50
CA ILE A 187 8.28 -11.48 9.71
C ILE A 187 9.23 -12.61 9.30
N VAL A 188 8.79 -13.53 8.44
CA VAL A 188 9.59 -14.69 8.03
C VAL A 188 10.86 -14.25 7.31
N PHE A 189 10.73 -13.42 6.27
CA PHE A 189 11.89 -12.97 5.48
C PHE A 189 12.75 -11.95 6.24
N GLY A 190 12.16 -11.15 7.13
CA GLY A 190 12.91 -10.28 8.04
C GLY A 190 13.77 -11.09 9.01
N TYR A 191 13.21 -12.14 9.63
CA TYR A 191 13.97 -13.04 10.50
C TYR A 191 15.09 -13.78 9.75
N LEU A 192 14.81 -14.29 8.55
CA LEU A 192 15.82 -14.95 7.73
C LEU A 192 16.95 -13.99 7.33
N THR A 193 16.61 -12.75 6.98
CA THR A 193 17.61 -11.70 6.70
C THR A 193 18.49 -11.42 7.91
N TYR A 194 17.89 -11.27 9.10
CA TYR A 194 18.61 -11.08 10.35
C TYR A 194 19.59 -12.24 10.62
N ARG A 195 19.13 -13.49 10.48
CA ARG A 195 19.98 -14.67 10.65
C ARG A 195 21.17 -14.68 9.69
N ASN A 196 20.95 -14.37 8.41
CA ASN A 196 22.03 -14.34 7.42
C ASN A 196 23.08 -13.26 7.73
N ILE A 197 22.65 -12.07 8.17
CA ILE A 197 23.57 -10.99 8.56
C ILE A 197 24.43 -11.41 9.76
N GLN A 198 23.82 -12.01 10.78
CA GLN A 198 24.55 -12.49 11.97
C GLN A 198 25.60 -13.54 11.60
N LEU A 199 25.25 -14.52 10.76
CA LEU A 199 26.19 -15.52 10.27
C LEU A 199 27.36 -14.89 9.49
N THR A 200 27.07 -13.92 8.61
CA THR A 200 28.09 -13.22 7.83
C THR A 200 29.05 -12.43 8.72
N GLN A 201 28.55 -11.80 9.79
CA GLN A 201 29.38 -11.06 10.75
C GLN A 201 30.29 -11.99 11.56
N ILE A 202 29.80 -13.15 11.98
CA ILE A 202 30.60 -14.15 12.72
C ILE A 202 31.71 -14.72 11.83
N LEU A 203 31.45 -14.99 10.54
CA LEU A 203 32.45 -15.50 9.60
C LEU A 203 33.52 -14.48 9.20
N ALA A 204 33.28 -13.18 9.48
CA ALA A 204 34.22 -12.11 9.18
C ALA A 204 35.19 -11.78 10.34
N LEU A 205 34.98 -12.36 11.52
CA LEU A 205 35.84 -12.30 12.70
C LEU A 205 36.84 -13.47 12.71
#